data_AF-A0A8D5EVF0-F1
#
_entry.id   AF-A0A8D5EVF0-F1
#
_cell.length_a   1.000
_cell.length_b   1.000
_cell.length_c   1.000
_cell.angle_alpha   90.00
_cell.angle_beta   90.00
_cell.angle_gamma   90.00
#
_symmetry.space_group_name_H-M   'P 1'
#
loop_
_entity.id
_entity.type
_entity.pdbx_description
1 polymer ?
#
loop_
_entity_poly.entity_id
_entity_poly.type
_entity_poly.pdbx_seq_one_letter_code
_entity_poly.pdbx_strand_id
1 'polypeptide(L)' 'MLKQQDMTETAAAVLHFLPADKWVTPRMMTRTTGVSEARCQLILTQLVLAGLAKDNGGYGNKFRRCQ' A
#
# COMPACT_ATOMS: atom_id res chain seq x y z
N MET A 1 -0.77 18.72 -3.99
CA MET A 1 -0.10 17.41 -4.13
C MET A 1 0.58 17.09 -2.81
N LEU A 2 0.23 15.97 -2.14
CA LEU A 2 1.01 15.49 -1.00
C LEU A 2 2.43 15.25 -1.50
N LYS A 3 3.40 16.07 -1.07
CA LYS A 3 4.81 15.80 -1.39
C LYS A 3 5.19 14.57 -0.58
N GLN A 4 5.62 13.51 -1.25
CA GLN A 4 6.07 12.25 -0.62
C GLN A 4 7.37 12.42 0.20
N GLN A 5 7.77 13.65 0.53
CA GLN A 5 9.02 13.99 1.22
C GLN A 5 9.10 13.38 2.62
N ASP A 6 7.97 13.15 3.28
CA ASP A 6 7.90 12.52 4.61
C ASP A 6 7.69 11.00 4.55
N MET A 7 7.74 10.39 3.35
CA MET A 7 7.51 8.97 3.19
C MET A 7 8.76 8.16 3.57
N THR A 8 8.60 7.21 4.50
CA THR A 8 9.67 6.25 4.82
C THR A 8 10.04 5.40 3.59
N GLU A 9 11.29 4.97 3.50
CA GLU A 9 11.75 4.09 2.40
C GLU A 9 10.91 2.81 2.29
N THR A 10 10.49 2.25 3.43
CA THR A 10 9.61 1.07 3.45
C THR A 10 8.25 1.36 2.82
N ALA A 11 7.65 2.50 3.14
CA ALA A 11 6.37 2.90 2.57
C ALA A 11 6.50 3.22 1.06
N ALA A 12 7.60 3.85 0.66
CA ALA A 12 7.91 4.10 -0.74
C ALA A 12 8.07 2.81 -1.53
N ALA A 13 8.75 1.79 -0.98
CA ALA A 13 8.88 0.47 -1.59
C ALA A 13 7.50 -0.21 -1.73
N VAL A 14 6.68 -0.21 -0.68
CA VAL A 14 5.32 -0.76 -0.73
C VAL A 14 4.49 -0.06 -1.81
N LEU A 15 4.54 1.27 -1.89
CA LEU A 15 3.84 2.04 -2.91
C LEU A 15 4.35 1.71 -4.33
N HIS A 16 5.67 1.63 -4.51
CA HIS A 16 6.29 1.31 -5.81
C HIS A 16 5.83 -0.05 -6.34
N PHE A 17 5.77 -1.07 -5.47
CA PHE A 17 5.36 -2.42 -5.85
C PHE A 17 3.85 -2.66 -5.84
N LEU A 18 3.05 -1.70 -5.36
CA LEU A 18 1.60 -1.81 -5.35
C LEU A 18 1.04 -1.65 -6.78
N PRO A 19 0.35 -2.66 -7.34
CA PRO A 19 -0.17 -2.58 -8.69
C PRO A 19 -1.36 -1.61 -8.79
N ALA A 20 -1.51 -0.96 -9.94
CA ALA A 20 -2.64 -0.09 -10.24
C ALA A 20 -3.82 -0.83 -10.92
N ASP A 21 -3.51 -1.94 -11.60
CA ASP A 21 -4.43 -2.74 -12.42
C ASP A 21 -5.05 -3.93 -11.67
N LYS A 22 -4.52 -4.27 -10.49
CA LYS A 22 -4.93 -5.45 -9.72
C LYS A 22 -5.11 -5.13 -8.24
N TRP A 23 -6.02 -5.87 -7.61
CA TRP A 23 -6.20 -5.85 -6.17
C TRP A 23 -5.28 -6.87 -5.51
N VAL A 24 -4.53 -6.46 -4.49
CA VAL A 24 -3.60 -7.32 -3.74
C VAL A 24 -3.89 -7.30 -2.26
N THR A 25 -3.66 -8.42 -1.59
CA THR A 25 -3.77 -8.48 -0.12
C THR A 25 -2.45 -8.07 0.54
N PRO A 26 -2.46 -7.64 1.81
CA PRO A 26 -1.24 -7.39 2.59
C PRO A 26 -0.31 -8.60 2.59
N ARG A 27 -0.88 -9.81 2.70
CA ARG A 27 -0.15 -11.08 2.63
C ARG A 27 0.58 -11.29 1.31
N MET A 28 0.01 -10.84 0.19
CA MET A 28 0.69 -10.90 -1.10
C MET A 28 1.86 -9.91 -1.15
N MET A 29 1.69 -8.72 -0.57
CA MET A 29 2.73 -7.69 -0.54
C MET A 29 3.97 -8.14 0.25
N THR A 30 3.83 -8.99 1.27
CA THR A 30 4.99 -9.51 2.04
C THR A 30 6.00 -10.23 1.16
N ARG A 31 5.53 -10.96 0.15
CA ARG A 31 6.40 -11.71 -0.78
C ARG A 31 7.18 -10.78 -1.71
N THR A 32 6.59 -9.64 -2.06
CA THR A 32 7.20 -8.69 -3.00
C THR A 32 8.15 -7.73 -2.30
N THR A 33 7.83 -7.34 -1.07
CA THR A 33 8.57 -6.27 -0.35
C THR A 33 9.47 -6.79 0.77
N GLY A 34 9.29 -8.04 1.21
CA GLY A 34 9.94 -8.57 2.41
C GLY A 34 9.41 -7.97 3.73
N VAL A 35 8.40 -7.09 3.66
CA VAL A 35 7.79 -6.44 4.82
C VAL A 35 6.77 -7.39 5.45
N SER A 36 6.70 -7.43 6.78
CA SER A 36 5.73 -8.27 7.48
C SER A 36 4.29 -7.89 7.13
N GLU A 37 3.37 -8.85 7.21
CA GLU A 37 1.97 -8.65 6.82
C GLU A 37 1.31 -7.51 7.60
N ALA A 38 1.52 -7.44 8.92
CA ALA A 38 1.00 -6.36 9.76
C ALA A 38 1.56 -4.99 9.37
N ARG A 39 2.84 -4.91 8.99
CA ARG A 39 3.46 -3.66 8.56
C ARG A 39 3.01 -3.26 7.15
N CYS A 40 2.82 -4.22 6.24
CA CYS A 40 2.15 -4.00 4.96
C CYS A 40 0.74 -3.45 5.18
N GLN A 41 -0.06 -4.04 6.07
CA GLN A 41 -1.41 -3.58 6.38
C GLN A 41 -1.40 -2.11 6.83
N LEU A 42 -0.56 -1.78 7.80
CA LEU A 42 -0.46 -0.41 8.33
C LEU A 42 -0.07 0.60 7.24
N ILE A 43 0.94 0.28 6.42
CA ILE A 43 1.37 1.14 5.33
C ILE A 43 0.27 1.29 4.28
N LEU A 44 -0.39 0.20 3.88
CA LEU A 44 -1.45 0.22 2.87
C LEU A 44 -2.64 1.07 3.33
N THR A 45 -3.04 0.96 4.61
CA THR A 45 -4.05 1.84 5.21
C THR A 45 -3.61 3.30 5.16
N GLN A 46 -2.36 3.62 5.51
CA GLN A 46 -1.84 4.99 5.43
C GLN A 46 -1.83 5.53 3.99
N LEU A 47 -1.48 4.70 3.01
CA LEU A 47 -1.52 5.07 1.60
C LEU A 47 -2.96 5.36 1.13
N VAL A 48 -3.96 4.62 1.62
CA VAL A 48 -5.38 4.91 1.34
C VAL A 48 -5.79 6.26 1.93
N LEU A 49 -5.45 6.53 3.20
CA LEU A 49 -5.74 7.81 3.85
C LEU A 49 -5.04 8.98 3.15
N ALA A 50 -3.84 8.76 2.60
CA ALA A 50 -3.10 9.74 1.80
C ALA A 50 -3.63 9.89 0.35
N GLY A 51 -4.62 9.10 -0.06
CA GLY A 51 -5.16 9.12 -1.43
C GLY A 51 -4.28 8.46 -2.49
N LEU A 52 -3.23 7.75 -2.08
CA LEU A 52 -2.25 7.08 -2.96
C LEU A 52 -2.65 5.64 -3.30
N ALA A 53 -3.60 5.07 -2.56
CA ALA A 53 -4.15 3.74 -2.79
C ALA A 53 -5.67 3.73 -2.57
N LYS A 54 -6.32 2.64 -3.00
CA LYS A 54 -7.72 2.34 -2.73
C LYS A 54 -7.80 1.02 -1.98
N ASP A 55 -8.77 0.92 -1.08
CA ASP A 55 -9.18 -0.33 -0.42
C ASP A 55 -10.49 -0.82 -1.03
N ASN A 56 -10.55 -2.10 -1.39
CA ASN A 56 -11.71 -2.69 -2.02
C ASN A 56 -12.81 -2.96 -0.97
N GLY A 57 -13.82 -2.09 -0.94
CA GLY A 57 -14.96 -2.23 -0.03
C GLY A 57 -14.70 -1.76 1.40
N GLY A 58 -13.52 -1.20 1.71
CA GLY A 58 -13.24 -0.58 3.01
C GLY A 58 -12.96 -1.55 4.16
N TYR A 59 -12.70 -2.84 3.86
CA TYR A 59 -12.46 -3.88 4.86
C TYR A 59 -10.99 -4.07 5.22
N GLY A 60 -10.08 -3.32 4.59
CA GLY A 60 -8.64 -3.41 4.82
C GLY A 60 -8.02 -4.70 4.29
N ASN A 61 -8.63 -5.37 3.32
CA ASN A 61 -8.19 -6.72 2.90
C ASN A 61 -7.55 -6.75 1.51
N LYS A 62 -7.87 -5.78 0.66
CA LYS A 62 -7.45 -5.75 -0.74
C LYS A 62 -7.20 -4.32 -1.18
N PHE A 63 -5.97 -4.04 -1.62
CA PHE A 63 -5.52 -2.70 -1.95
C PHE A 63 -5.05 -2.63 -3.41
N ARG A 64 -5.13 -1.44 -4.00
CA ARG A 64 -4.50 -1.12 -5.30
C ARG A 64 -4.01 0.32 -5.30
N ARG A 65 -3.02 0.63 -6.12
CA ARG A 65 -2.46 1.98 -6.25
C ARG A 65 -3.41 2.89 -7.04
N CYS A 66 -3.51 4.16 -6.63
CA CYS A 66 -4.13 5.20 -7.45
C CYS A 66 -3.21 5.56 -8.62
N GLN A 67 -3.77 5.76 -9.82
CA GLN A 67 -3.01 6.26 -10.97
C GLN A 67 -2.62 7.72 -10.79
#